data_AF-A0A8J7ZID8-F1
#
_entry.id   AF-A0A8J7ZID8-F1
#
_cell.length_a   1.000
_cell.length_b   1.000
_cell.length_c   1.000
_cell.angle_alpha   90.00
_cell.angle_beta   90.00
_cell.angle_gamma   90.00
#
_symmetry.space_group_name_H-M   'P 1'
#
loop_
_entity.id
_entity.type
_entity.pdbx_description
1 polymer ?
#
loop_
_entity_poly.entity_id
_entity_poly.type
_entity_poly.pdbx_seq_one_letter_code
_entity_poly.pdbx_strand_id
1 'polypeptide(L)'
;MATGYVAGVVRGLFDAVFQPHRFVRSRTDEYAGGWLWTALELNRLAVVYVVNLALYAIPLTLAGIGVQSTAASPEWFAAVVGGFSDPETAWQFLSALVQNSAFLTVAAVLTLVNYHVAVLLTLNSDGILQTAHTITYSTSAYLAGMFSLVWYLSQAETTSVAAEFVVALQAQFVYLLIDLLGSDLALPSGRPDPVNIAAISNEGQLVIAGLVVCVLYYLYSMYLGARINHGASRFTGLLVLAAVGAAPALYIVGTILAYELGVPIVG
;
A
#
# COMPACT_ATOMS: atom_id res chain seq x y z
N MET A 1 -21.23 21.75 12.11
CA MET A 1 -19.90 21.56 11.48
C MET A 1 -19.51 20.08 11.31
N ALA A 2 -19.79 19.19 12.28
CA ALA A 2 -19.51 17.74 12.15
C ALA A 2 -20.34 17.01 11.05
N THR A 3 -21.58 17.44 10.80
CA THR A 3 -22.47 16.82 9.80
C THR A 3 -22.00 16.98 8.35
N GLY A 4 -21.31 18.08 8.03
CA GLY A 4 -20.72 18.29 6.70
C GLY A 4 -19.50 17.40 6.44
N TYR A 5 -18.73 17.08 7.47
CA TYR A 5 -17.53 16.25 7.37
C TYR A 5 -17.90 14.77 7.18
N VAL A 6 -18.86 14.27 7.96
CA VAL A 6 -19.36 12.88 7.83
C VAL A 6 -20.04 12.66 6.48
N ALA A 7 -20.87 13.61 6.03
CA ALA A 7 -21.46 13.54 4.69
C ALA A 7 -20.39 13.57 3.58
N GLY A 8 -19.30 14.32 3.78
CA GLY A 8 -18.15 14.35 2.87
C GLY A 8 -17.40 13.02 2.80
N VAL A 9 -17.16 12.36 3.94
CA VAL A 9 -16.49 11.05 4.01
C VAL A 9 -17.37 9.97 3.37
N VAL A 10 -18.65 9.91 3.72
CA VAL A 10 -19.60 8.93 3.14
C VAL A 10 -19.73 9.12 1.63
N ARG A 11 -19.80 10.37 1.17
CA ARG A 11 -19.81 10.68 -0.26
C ARG A 11 -18.51 10.30 -0.94
N GLY A 12 -17.36 10.54 -0.30
CA GLY A 12 -16.05 10.12 -0.81
C GLY A 12 -15.95 8.61 -0.97
N LEU A 13 -16.44 7.83 0.00
CA LEU A 13 -16.50 6.37 -0.08
C LEU A 13 -17.46 5.90 -1.17
N PHE A 14 -18.64 6.52 -1.25
CA PHE A 14 -19.60 6.24 -2.32
C PHE A 14 -19.01 6.54 -3.70
N ASP A 15 -18.33 7.67 -3.85
CA ASP A 15 -17.70 8.05 -5.11
C ASP A 15 -16.52 7.12 -5.43
N ALA A 16 -15.74 6.68 -4.44
CA ALA A 16 -14.67 5.70 -4.66
C ALA A 16 -15.21 4.38 -5.25
N VAL A 17 -16.35 3.90 -4.76
CA VAL A 17 -16.95 2.63 -5.20
C VAL A 17 -17.77 2.79 -6.48
N PHE A 18 -18.68 3.76 -6.53
CA PHE A 18 -19.70 3.85 -7.58
C PHE A 18 -19.38 4.91 -8.64
N GLN A 19 -18.52 5.89 -8.33
CA GLN A 19 -18.19 6.99 -9.24
C GLN A 19 -16.68 7.32 -9.25
N PRO A 20 -15.80 6.34 -9.50
CA PRO A 20 -14.35 6.50 -9.29
C PRO A 20 -13.74 7.63 -10.13
N HIS A 21 -14.37 7.99 -11.26
CA HIS A 21 -13.98 9.15 -12.06
C HIS A 21 -14.13 10.49 -11.33
N ARG A 22 -15.11 10.64 -10.42
CA ARG A 22 -15.27 11.84 -9.58
C ARG A 22 -14.31 11.84 -8.42
N PHE A 23 -14.06 10.67 -7.86
CA PHE A 23 -13.14 10.48 -6.74
C PHE A 23 -11.70 10.79 -7.12
N VAL A 24 -11.25 10.33 -8.29
CA VAL A 24 -9.86 10.51 -8.75
C VAL A 24 -9.61 11.91 -9.33
N ARG A 25 -10.64 12.59 -9.83
CA ARG A 25 -10.50 13.88 -10.49
C ARG A 25 -9.97 14.94 -9.53
N SER A 26 -8.78 15.43 -9.82
CA SER A 26 -8.23 16.64 -9.24
C SER A 26 -9.00 17.87 -9.74
N ARG A 27 -9.26 18.86 -8.86
CA ARG A 27 -9.91 20.13 -9.22
C ARG A 27 -8.87 21.19 -9.60
N THR A 28 -8.09 20.90 -10.64
CA THR A 28 -6.96 21.73 -11.11
C THR A 28 -7.33 23.18 -11.43
N ASP A 29 -8.56 23.41 -11.88
CA ASP A 29 -9.11 24.75 -12.14
C ASP A 29 -9.24 25.62 -10.88
N GLU A 30 -9.33 25.02 -9.68
CA GLU A 30 -9.30 25.73 -8.38
C GLU A 30 -7.85 25.98 -7.87
N TYR A 31 -6.86 25.24 -8.40
CA TYR A 31 -5.47 25.23 -7.90
C TYR A 31 -4.50 26.13 -8.69
N ALA A 32 -4.99 26.96 -9.62
CA ALA A 32 -4.20 27.94 -10.38
C ALA A 32 -3.62 29.11 -9.54
N GLY A 33 -3.63 29.00 -8.21
CA GLY A 33 -3.26 30.05 -7.25
C GLY A 33 -1.78 30.11 -6.88
N GLY A 34 -0.83 29.99 -7.80
CA GLY A 34 0.60 30.18 -7.45
C GLY A 34 1.15 29.28 -6.31
N TRP A 35 2.31 29.66 -5.76
CA TRP A 35 3.12 28.78 -4.90
C TRP A 35 2.50 28.50 -3.51
N LEU A 36 1.78 29.47 -2.92
CA LEU A 36 1.19 29.33 -1.59
C LEU A 36 0.05 28.29 -1.59
N TRP A 37 -0.82 28.34 -2.60
CA TRP A 37 -1.91 27.38 -2.74
C TRP A 37 -1.39 25.98 -3.06
N THR A 38 -0.31 25.88 -3.83
CA THR A 38 0.41 24.61 -4.04
C THR A 38 0.93 24.03 -2.73
N ALA A 39 1.55 24.87 -1.88
CA ALA A 39 2.06 24.44 -0.57
C ALA A 39 0.93 24.00 0.38
N LEU A 40 -0.20 24.70 0.38
CA LEU A 40 -1.37 24.32 1.18
C LEU A 40 -1.96 22.98 0.72
N GLU A 41 -2.04 22.73 -0.58
CA GLU A 41 -2.56 21.46 -1.10
C GLU A 41 -1.60 20.30 -0.84
N LEU A 42 -0.29 20.52 -0.98
CA LEU A 42 0.71 19.53 -0.59
C LEU A 42 0.62 19.20 0.90
N ASN A 43 0.44 20.21 1.77
CA ASN A 43 0.25 19.99 3.20
C ASN A 43 -1.04 19.19 3.47
N ARG A 44 -2.13 19.49 2.77
CA ARG A 44 -3.38 18.73 2.89
C ARG A 44 -3.20 17.28 2.47
N LEU A 45 -2.54 17.02 1.33
CA LEU A 45 -2.22 15.67 0.88
C LEU A 45 -1.30 14.94 1.86
N ALA A 46 -0.32 15.63 2.46
CA ALA A 46 0.54 15.09 3.48
C ALA A 46 -0.23 14.69 4.74
N VAL A 47 -1.17 15.54 5.21
CA VAL A 47 -2.06 15.20 6.34
C VAL A 47 -2.93 13.99 6.02
N VAL A 48 -3.55 13.96 4.83
CA VAL A 48 -4.35 12.80 4.39
C VAL A 48 -3.49 11.54 4.36
N TYR A 49 -2.28 11.64 3.84
CA TYR A 49 -1.33 10.53 3.81
C TYR A 49 -0.98 10.04 5.22
N VAL A 50 -0.60 10.93 6.14
CA VAL A 50 -0.23 10.56 7.53
C VAL A 50 -1.40 9.91 8.26
N VAL A 51 -2.62 10.44 8.10
CA VAL A 51 -3.82 9.84 8.70
C VAL A 51 -4.05 8.43 8.15
N ASN A 52 -3.98 8.25 6.84
CA ASN A 52 -4.15 6.92 6.24
C ASN A 52 -3.02 5.95 6.63
N LEU A 53 -1.78 6.44 6.70
CA LEU A 53 -0.65 5.67 7.18
C LEU A 53 -0.90 5.14 8.60
N ALA A 54 -1.37 5.98 9.51
CA ALA A 54 -1.71 5.55 10.86
C ALA A 54 -2.87 4.55 10.86
N LEU A 55 -3.91 4.78 10.05
CA LEU A 55 -5.06 3.88 9.91
C LEU A 55 -4.67 2.50 9.34
N TYR A 56 -3.55 2.37 8.65
CA TYR A 56 -3.06 1.08 8.14
C TYR A 56 -2.01 0.46 9.04
N ALA A 57 -1.01 1.23 9.45
CA ALA A 57 0.12 0.73 10.22
C ALA A 57 -0.33 0.25 11.61
N ILE A 58 -1.24 0.97 12.29
CA ILE A 58 -1.68 0.60 13.64
C ILE A 58 -2.40 -0.76 13.65
N PRO A 59 -3.44 -1.03 12.83
CA PRO A 59 -4.08 -2.34 12.82
C PRO A 59 -3.15 -3.47 12.40
N LEU A 60 -2.24 -3.23 11.45
CA LEU A 60 -1.25 -4.22 11.03
C LEU A 60 -0.32 -4.60 12.19
N THR A 61 0.21 -3.60 12.90
CA THR A 61 1.08 -3.84 14.06
C THR A 61 0.33 -4.53 15.19
N LEU A 62 -0.92 -4.12 15.49
CA LEU A 62 -1.75 -4.79 16.49
C LEU A 62 -2.06 -6.24 16.15
N ALA A 63 -2.20 -6.56 14.86
CA ALA A 63 -2.45 -7.91 14.37
C ALA A 63 -1.19 -8.77 14.27
N GLY A 64 0.00 -8.23 14.59
CA GLY A 64 1.27 -8.95 14.40
C GLY A 64 1.65 -9.15 12.93
N ILE A 65 1.10 -8.34 12.01
CA ILE A 65 1.36 -8.42 10.58
C ILE A 65 2.47 -7.44 10.20
N GLY A 66 3.39 -7.89 9.35
CA GLY A 66 4.55 -7.10 8.92
C GLY A 66 5.76 -7.29 9.83
N VAL A 67 6.58 -6.26 10.00
CA VAL A 67 7.82 -6.37 10.76
C VAL A 67 7.52 -6.42 12.25
N GLN A 68 7.95 -7.49 12.90
CA GLN A 68 7.88 -7.63 14.36
C GLN A 68 9.24 -7.30 14.96
N SER A 69 9.23 -6.52 16.04
CA SER A 69 10.45 -6.15 16.75
C SER A 69 10.62 -7.00 18.00
N THR A 70 11.79 -7.61 18.13
CA THR A 70 12.27 -8.24 19.38
C THR A 70 13.29 -7.36 20.10
N ALA A 71 13.40 -6.08 19.70
CA ALA A 71 14.34 -5.14 20.29
C ALA A 71 13.98 -4.88 21.76
N ALA A 72 14.99 -5.00 22.63
CA ALA A 72 14.86 -4.67 24.03
C ALA A 72 14.55 -3.18 24.22
N SER A 73 13.67 -2.88 25.18
CA SER A 73 13.37 -1.52 25.58
C SER A 73 14.60 -0.81 26.16
N PRO A 74 14.95 0.40 25.68
CA PRO A 74 16.01 1.19 26.28
C PRO A 74 15.67 1.60 27.72
N GLU A 75 16.69 1.72 28.58
CA GLU A 75 16.50 2.08 29.99
C GLU A 75 15.70 3.38 30.20
N TRP A 76 15.94 4.39 29.34
CA TRP A 76 15.22 5.66 29.40
C TRP A 76 13.72 5.51 29.12
N PHE A 77 13.35 4.59 28.24
CA PHE A 77 11.97 4.36 27.86
C PHE A 77 11.23 3.61 28.98
N ALA A 78 11.90 2.61 29.56
CA ALA A 78 11.40 1.89 30.73
C ALA A 78 11.13 2.82 31.92
N ALA A 79 12.00 3.79 32.16
CA ALA A 79 11.81 4.79 33.22
C ALA A 79 10.57 5.69 33.01
N VAL A 80 10.17 5.94 31.75
CA VAL A 80 9.01 6.79 31.41
C VAL A 80 7.71 5.98 31.42
N VAL A 81 7.73 4.77 30.86
CA VAL A 81 6.51 3.99 30.58
C VAL A 81 6.18 2.97 31.67
N GLY A 82 7.14 2.57 32.51
CA GLY A 82 6.97 1.51 33.51
C GLY A 82 5.86 1.75 34.55
N GLY A 83 5.38 2.98 34.69
CA GLY A 83 4.21 3.32 35.52
C GLY A 83 2.84 3.12 34.85
N PHE A 84 2.80 2.87 33.53
CA PHE A 84 1.58 2.86 32.72
C PHE A 84 1.40 1.58 31.90
N SER A 85 2.49 0.93 31.51
CA SER A 85 2.48 -0.30 30.70
C SER A 85 3.77 -1.09 30.94
N ASP A 86 3.77 -2.36 30.55
CA ASP A 86 5.01 -3.11 30.38
C ASP A 86 5.91 -2.41 29.33
N PRO A 87 7.13 -1.95 29.71
CA PRO A 87 7.99 -1.21 28.79
C PRO A 87 8.45 -2.00 27.58
N GLU A 88 8.66 -3.30 27.75
CA GLU A 88 9.17 -4.17 26.71
C GLU A 88 8.11 -4.33 25.61
N THR A 89 6.89 -4.71 25.99
CA THR A 89 5.76 -4.83 25.07
C THR A 89 5.48 -3.50 24.35
N ALA A 90 5.49 -2.38 25.08
CA ALA A 90 5.25 -1.06 24.50
C ALA A 90 6.35 -0.67 23.50
N TRP A 91 7.61 -0.97 23.80
CA TRP A 91 8.72 -0.66 22.91
C TRP A 91 8.72 -1.52 21.64
N GLN A 92 8.45 -2.82 21.78
CA GLN A 92 8.31 -3.74 20.65
C GLN A 92 7.18 -3.29 19.73
N PHE A 93 6.02 -2.91 20.29
CA PHE A 93 4.91 -2.35 19.53
C PHE A 93 5.31 -1.06 18.78
N LEU A 94 5.92 -0.08 19.46
CA LEU A 94 6.32 1.18 18.83
C LEU A 94 7.38 0.97 17.73
N SER A 95 8.33 0.08 17.97
CA SER A 95 9.38 -0.26 17.00
C SER A 95 8.79 -0.92 15.75
N ALA A 96 7.90 -1.91 15.94
CA ALA A 96 7.16 -2.54 14.86
C ALA A 96 6.27 -1.54 14.11
N LEU A 97 5.60 -0.63 14.81
CA LEU A 97 4.80 0.44 14.22
C LEU A 97 5.63 1.37 13.34
N VAL A 98 6.82 1.77 13.80
CA VAL A 98 7.75 2.60 13.02
C VAL A 98 8.22 1.85 11.77
N GLN A 99 8.61 0.57 11.90
CA GLN A 99 9.07 -0.24 10.77
C GLN A 99 7.95 -0.48 9.74
N ASN A 100 6.75 -0.85 10.18
CA ASN A 100 5.58 -0.99 9.31
C ASN A 100 5.23 0.33 8.62
N SER A 101 5.29 1.46 9.34
CA SER A 101 5.06 2.78 8.76
C SER A 101 6.11 3.16 7.72
N ALA A 102 7.38 2.83 7.98
CA ALA A 102 8.48 3.06 7.05
C ALA A 102 8.30 2.22 5.78
N PHE A 103 7.96 0.94 5.92
CA PHE A 103 7.69 0.04 4.81
C PHE A 103 6.55 0.56 3.92
N LEU A 104 5.41 0.92 4.53
CA LEU A 104 4.27 1.50 3.79
C LEU A 104 4.65 2.81 3.11
N THR A 105 5.51 3.62 3.73
CA THR A 105 6.01 4.86 3.15
C THR A 105 6.91 4.63 1.95
N VAL A 106 7.85 3.68 2.04
CA VAL A 106 8.69 3.29 0.90
C VAL A 106 7.83 2.77 -0.24
N ALA A 107 6.86 1.91 0.03
CA ALA A 107 5.93 1.40 -0.98
C ALA A 107 5.11 2.53 -1.64
N ALA A 108 4.62 3.50 -0.85
CA ALA A 108 3.89 4.65 -1.36
C ALA A 108 4.76 5.55 -2.24
N VAL A 109 6.00 5.83 -1.80
CA VAL A 109 6.97 6.63 -2.58
C VAL A 109 7.34 5.92 -3.88
N LEU A 110 7.63 4.62 -3.84
CA LEU A 110 7.93 3.84 -5.04
C LEU A 110 6.77 3.85 -6.03
N THR A 111 5.53 3.69 -5.53
CA THR A 111 4.33 3.78 -6.37
C THR A 111 4.21 5.17 -6.99
N LEU A 112 4.40 6.23 -6.21
CA LEU A 112 4.34 7.61 -6.67
C LEU A 112 5.40 7.89 -7.74
N VAL A 113 6.65 7.52 -7.48
CA VAL A 113 7.77 7.71 -8.42
C VAL A 113 7.52 6.92 -9.70
N ASN A 114 7.18 5.64 -9.60
CA ASN A 114 6.96 4.79 -10.75
C ASN A 114 5.78 5.29 -11.61
N TYR A 115 4.68 5.68 -10.96
CA TYR A 115 3.55 6.32 -11.64
C TYR A 115 3.98 7.61 -12.35
N HIS A 116 4.70 8.48 -11.65
CA HIS A 116 5.12 9.78 -12.19
C HIS A 116 6.07 9.61 -13.37
N VAL A 117 7.04 8.71 -13.25
CA VAL A 117 7.97 8.35 -14.32
C VAL A 117 7.19 7.79 -15.52
N ALA A 118 6.18 6.95 -15.32
CA ALA A 118 5.39 6.43 -16.41
C ALA A 118 4.59 7.51 -17.16
N VAL A 119 3.98 8.47 -16.45
CA VAL A 119 3.31 9.61 -17.12
C VAL A 119 4.30 10.57 -17.79
N LEU A 120 5.52 10.70 -17.25
CA LEU A 120 6.60 11.47 -17.89
C LEU A 120 7.11 10.81 -19.17
N LEU A 121 7.41 9.51 -19.13
CA LEU A 121 7.91 8.73 -20.27
C LEU A 121 6.87 8.66 -21.40
N THR A 122 5.60 8.76 -21.05
CA THR A 122 4.50 8.81 -22.03
C THR A 122 4.15 10.24 -22.47
N LEU A 123 4.90 11.25 -22.02
CA LEU A 123 4.76 12.67 -22.38
C LEU A 123 3.39 13.27 -22.03
N ASN A 124 2.74 12.74 -21.00
CA ASN A 124 1.41 13.16 -20.55
C ASN A 124 1.43 13.80 -19.15
N SER A 125 2.59 14.17 -18.62
CA SER A 125 2.67 14.69 -17.25
C SER A 125 2.17 16.14 -17.14
N ASP A 126 1.02 16.32 -16.49
CA ASP A 126 0.55 17.62 -15.96
C ASP A 126 1.14 18.01 -14.58
N GLY A 127 2.22 17.35 -14.15
CA GLY A 127 3.00 17.72 -12.95
C GLY A 127 2.80 16.80 -11.72
N ILE A 128 3.75 16.90 -10.78
CA ILE A 128 3.85 15.99 -9.63
C ILE A 128 2.67 16.09 -8.67
N LEU A 129 2.02 17.26 -8.56
CA LEU A 129 0.86 17.45 -7.70
C LEU A 129 -0.32 16.59 -8.13
N GLN A 130 -0.51 16.41 -9.45
CA GLN A 130 -1.56 15.53 -9.99
C GLN A 130 -1.29 14.07 -9.70
N THR A 131 -0.03 13.67 -9.79
CA THR A 131 0.39 12.32 -9.42
C THR A 131 0.19 12.10 -7.91
N ALA A 132 0.64 13.03 -7.07
CA ALA A 132 0.46 12.95 -5.62
C ALA A 132 -1.02 12.83 -5.23
N HIS A 133 -1.90 13.66 -5.82
CA HIS A 133 -3.34 13.57 -5.59
C HIS A 133 -3.90 12.20 -6.02
N THR A 134 -3.57 11.73 -7.22
CA THR A 134 -4.01 10.44 -7.76
C THR A 134 -3.62 9.30 -6.83
N ILE A 135 -2.35 9.28 -6.40
CA ILE A 135 -1.80 8.24 -5.54
C ILE A 135 -2.44 8.33 -4.16
N THR A 136 -2.36 9.47 -3.48
CA THR A 136 -2.88 9.60 -2.10
C THR A 136 -4.35 9.18 -2.01
N TYR A 137 -5.23 9.66 -2.89
CA TYR A 137 -6.65 9.32 -2.79
C TYR A 137 -6.97 7.88 -3.18
N SER A 138 -6.42 7.39 -4.29
CA SER A 138 -6.69 6.02 -4.76
C SER A 138 -6.09 4.99 -3.81
N THR A 139 -4.83 5.20 -3.40
CA THR A 139 -4.13 4.32 -2.46
C THR A 139 -4.88 4.27 -1.13
N SER A 140 -5.45 5.37 -0.66
CA SER A 140 -6.18 5.39 0.61
C SER A 140 -7.47 4.55 0.60
N ALA A 141 -8.32 4.69 -0.43
CA ALA A 141 -9.58 3.94 -0.44
C ALA A 141 -9.35 2.43 -0.58
N TYR A 142 -8.45 2.03 -1.48
CA TYR A 142 -8.29 0.61 -1.82
C TYR A 142 -7.32 -0.13 -0.90
N LEU A 143 -6.27 0.53 -0.36
CA LEU A 143 -5.48 -0.09 0.71
C LEU A 143 -6.31 -0.31 1.97
N ALA A 144 -7.22 0.61 2.32
CA ALA A 144 -8.11 0.38 3.46
C ALA A 144 -8.94 -0.91 3.27
N GLY A 145 -9.50 -1.11 2.08
CA GLY A 145 -10.23 -2.34 1.74
C GLY A 145 -9.32 -3.58 1.78
N MET A 146 -8.16 -3.52 1.12
CA MET A 146 -7.21 -4.64 1.11
C MET A 146 -6.72 -5.01 2.52
N PHE A 147 -6.29 -4.03 3.32
CA PHE A 147 -5.83 -4.30 4.69
C PHE A 147 -6.95 -4.81 5.60
N SER A 148 -8.17 -4.30 5.45
CA SER A 148 -9.31 -4.82 6.23
C SER A 148 -9.58 -6.29 5.90
N LEU A 149 -9.52 -6.65 4.61
CA LEU A 149 -9.71 -8.03 4.16
C LEU A 149 -8.54 -8.95 4.54
N VAL A 150 -7.29 -8.49 4.43
CA VAL A 150 -6.10 -9.25 4.88
C VAL A 150 -6.11 -9.44 6.39
N TRP A 151 -6.48 -8.40 7.14
CA TRP A 151 -6.63 -8.51 8.58
C TRP A 151 -7.68 -9.56 8.94
N TYR A 152 -8.86 -9.50 8.31
CA TYR A 152 -9.89 -10.52 8.49
C TYR A 152 -9.37 -11.92 8.17
N LEU A 153 -8.70 -12.06 7.03
CA LEU A 153 -8.11 -13.30 6.55
C LEU A 153 -7.12 -13.90 7.58
N SER A 154 -6.37 -13.06 8.29
CA SER A 154 -5.37 -13.49 9.27
C SER A 154 -5.94 -13.88 10.63
N GLN A 155 -7.14 -13.39 10.97
CA GLN A 155 -7.72 -13.57 12.31
C GLN A 155 -8.82 -14.64 12.35
N ALA A 156 -9.53 -14.85 11.24
CA ALA A 156 -10.63 -15.80 11.20
C ALA A 156 -10.12 -17.24 10.95
N GLU A 157 -10.38 -18.15 11.90
CA GLU A 157 -10.02 -19.58 11.77
C GLU A 157 -10.65 -20.22 10.53
N THR A 158 -11.85 -19.79 10.16
CA THR A 158 -12.61 -20.25 8.98
C THR A 158 -11.94 -19.87 7.65
N THR A 159 -10.97 -18.96 7.66
CA THR A 159 -10.24 -18.50 6.48
C THR A 159 -8.76 -18.89 6.47
N SER A 160 -8.32 -19.78 7.37
CA SER A 160 -6.92 -20.21 7.48
C SER A 160 -6.32 -20.72 6.15
N VAL A 161 -7.01 -21.63 5.45
CA VAL A 161 -6.56 -22.16 4.14
C VAL A 161 -6.49 -21.05 3.07
N ALA A 162 -7.39 -20.06 3.15
CA ALA A 162 -7.37 -18.91 2.24
C ALA A 162 -6.18 -17.97 2.55
N ALA A 163 -5.83 -17.79 3.83
CA ALA A 163 -4.64 -17.07 4.26
C ALA A 163 -3.37 -17.75 3.73
N GLU A 164 -3.26 -19.07 3.93
CA GLU A 164 -2.16 -19.89 3.40
C GLU A 164 -2.05 -19.75 1.88
N PHE A 165 -3.17 -19.80 1.15
CA PHE A 165 -3.20 -19.61 -0.30
C PHE A 165 -2.66 -18.24 -0.72
N VAL A 166 -3.08 -17.16 -0.07
CA VAL A 166 -2.60 -15.80 -0.39
C VAL A 166 -1.10 -15.65 -0.11
N VAL A 167 -0.62 -16.17 1.03
CA VAL A 167 0.81 -16.15 1.37
C VAL A 167 1.61 -17.00 0.38
N ALA A 168 1.12 -18.18 0.01
CA ALA A 168 1.76 -19.04 -0.96
C ALA A 168 1.86 -18.36 -2.34
N LEU A 169 0.81 -17.66 -2.78
CA LEU A 169 0.82 -16.89 -4.03
C LEU A 169 1.89 -15.78 -4.01
N GLN A 170 1.99 -15.04 -2.90
CA GLN A 170 3.01 -14.00 -2.72
C GLN A 170 4.43 -14.59 -2.76
N ALA A 171 4.67 -15.67 -2.02
CA ALA A 171 5.96 -16.35 -1.99
C ALA A 171 6.33 -16.92 -3.38
N GLN A 172 5.38 -17.54 -4.09
CA GLN A 172 5.58 -18.02 -5.45
C GLN A 172 5.98 -16.89 -6.42
N PHE A 173 5.32 -15.73 -6.31
CA PHE A 173 5.67 -14.57 -7.13
C PHE A 173 7.10 -14.08 -6.88
N VAL A 174 7.55 -14.06 -5.62
CA VAL A 174 8.94 -13.70 -5.30
C VAL A 174 9.92 -14.75 -5.84
N TYR A 175 9.65 -16.04 -5.61
CA TYR A 175 10.51 -17.12 -6.12
C TYR A 175 10.59 -17.18 -7.64
N LEU A 176 9.51 -16.83 -8.35
CA LEU A 176 9.53 -16.68 -9.81
C LEU A 176 10.62 -15.70 -10.25
N LEU A 177 10.79 -14.59 -9.54
CA LEU A 177 11.79 -13.57 -9.86
C LEU A 177 13.20 -13.96 -9.42
N ILE A 178 13.34 -14.66 -8.28
CA ILE A 178 14.60 -15.26 -7.84
C ILE A 178 15.11 -16.26 -8.89
N ASP A 179 14.24 -17.17 -9.32
CA ASP A 179 14.56 -18.20 -10.32
C ASP A 179 14.89 -17.58 -11.69
N LEU A 180 14.16 -16.54 -12.08
CA LEU A 180 14.42 -15.80 -13.33
C LEU A 180 15.80 -15.12 -13.33
N LEU A 181 16.25 -14.62 -12.18
CA LEU A 181 17.56 -13.98 -12.02
C LEU A 181 18.69 -14.98 -11.73
N GLY A 182 18.37 -16.24 -11.46
CA GLY A 182 19.35 -17.26 -11.06
C GLY A 182 20.02 -16.98 -9.71
N SER A 183 19.35 -16.24 -8.83
CA SER A 183 19.85 -15.87 -7.50
C SER A 183 19.77 -17.03 -6.51
N ASP A 184 20.69 -17.08 -5.54
CA ASP A 184 20.66 -18.04 -4.44
C ASP A 184 19.86 -17.58 -3.21
N LEU A 185 19.24 -16.38 -3.30
CA LEU A 185 18.40 -15.82 -2.26
C LEU A 185 17.26 -16.79 -1.88
N ALA A 186 17.08 -17.00 -0.57
CA ALA A 186 15.97 -17.78 -0.03
C ALA A 186 15.15 -16.93 0.94
N LEU A 187 13.82 -16.99 0.80
CA LEU A 187 12.92 -16.41 1.79
C LEU A 187 13.08 -17.15 3.13
N PRO A 188 12.95 -16.46 4.28
CA PRO A 188 13.01 -17.10 5.60
C PRO A 188 11.98 -18.22 5.78
N SER A 189 10.82 -18.08 5.16
CA SER A 189 9.74 -19.09 5.14
C SER A 189 10.02 -20.28 4.22
N GLY A 190 11.07 -20.22 3.41
CA GLY A 190 11.32 -21.18 2.34
C GLY A 190 10.30 -21.10 1.19
N ARG A 191 10.41 -22.06 0.27
CA ARG A 191 9.46 -22.22 -0.83
C ARG A 191 8.09 -22.66 -0.29
N PRO A 192 6.99 -22.12 -0.81
CA PRO A 192 5.66 -22.45 -0.31
C PRO A 192 5.27 -23.88 -0.69
N ASP A 193 4.69 -24.59 0.27
CA ASP A 193 4.09 -25.90 0.04
C ASP A 193 2.81 -25.80 -0.81
N PRO A 194 2.41 -26.86 -1.53
CA PRO A 194 1.15 -26.88 -2.25
C PRO A 194 -0.05 -26.71 -1.30
N VAL A 195 -0.84 -25.67 -1.52
CA VAL A 195 -2.06 -25.41 -0.75
C VAL A 195 -3.22 -26.21 -1.32
N ASN A 196 -4.00 -26.88 -0.45
CA ASN A 196 -5.21 -27.60 -0.86
C ASN A 196 -6.35 -26.61 -1.16
N ILE A 197 -6.40 -26.11 -2.40
CA ILE A 197 -7.40 -25.12 -2.86
C ILE A 197 -8.84 -25.63 -2.68
N ALA A 198 -9.07 -26.95 -2.76
CA ALA A 198 -10.39 -27.52 -2.56
C ALA A 198 -10.90 -27.41 -1.11
N ALA A 199 -10.00 -27.17 -0.15
CA ALA A 199 -10.33 -26.95 1.26
C ALA A 199 -10.62 -25.47 1.60
N ILE A 200 -10.54 -24.56 0.63
CA ILE A 200 -10.88 -23.15 0.85
C ILE A 200 -12.40 -23.04 1.09
N SER A 201 -12.76 -22.54 2.28
CA SER A 201 -14.15 -22.28 2.67
C SER A 201 -14.82 -21.25 1.76
N ASN A 202 -16.16 -21.29 1.69
CA ASN A 202 -16.93 -20.28 0.95
C ASN A 202 -16.61 -18.85 1.42
N GLU A 203 -16.41 -18.69 2.72
CA GLU A 203 -16.01 -17.42 3.32
C GLU A 203 -14.62 -16.97 2.84
N GLY A 204 -13.64 -17.87 2.83
CA GLY A 204 -12.31 -17.60 2.28
C GLY A 204 -12.35 -17.21 0.81
N GLN A 205 -13.21 -17.86 0.01
CA GLN A 205 -13.43 -17.49 -1.39
C GLN A 205 -13.97 -16.08 -1.55
N LEU A 206 -14.92 -15.66 -0.70
CA LEU A 206 -15.48 -14.31 -0.71
C LEU A 206 -14.43 -13.26 -0.34
N VAL A 207 -13.58 -13.54 0.65
CA VAL A 207 -12.48 -12.64 1.04
C VAL A 207 -11.46 -12.50 -0.09
N ILE A 208 -11.05 -13.62 -0.73
CA ILE A 208 -10.16 -13.59 -1.90
C ILE A 208 -10.79 -12.81 -3.06
N ALA A 209 -12.07 -13.03 -3.36
CA ALA A 209 -12.78 -12.27 -4.39
C ALA A 209 -12.80 -10.77 -4.07
N GLY A 210 -13.03 -10.40 -2.80
CA GLY A 210 -12.94 -9.02 -2.32
C GLY A 210 -11.56 -8.41 -2.55
N LEU A 211 -10.48 -9.15 -2.25
CA LEU A 211 -9.10 -8.71 -2.50
C LEU A 211 -8.85 -8.45 -3.98
N VAL A 212 -9.31 -9.36 -4.85
CA VAL A 212 -9.22 -9.19 -6.31
C VAL A 212 -9.96 -7.93 -6.76
N VAL A 213 -11.17 -7.70 -6.25
CA VAL A 213 -11.96 -6.48 -6.56
C VAL A 213 -11.20 -5.24 -6.10
N CYS A 214 -10.64 -5.21 -4.89
CA CYS A 214 -9.86 -4.06 -4.41
C CYS A 214 -8.64 -3.78 -5.31
N VAL A 215 -7.92 -4.82 -5.75
CA VAL A 215 -6.80 -4.67 -6.69
C VAL A 215 -7.27 -4.12 -8.03
N LEU A 216 -8.35 -4.66 -8.60
CA LEU A 216 -8.91 -4.19 -9.87
C LEU A 216 -9.35 -2.73 -9.80
N TYR A 217 -10.01 -2.33 -8.72
CA TYR A 217 -10.44 -0.94 -8.53
C TYR A 217 -9.27 0.01 -8.27
N TYR A 218 -8.24 -0.44 -7.55
CA TYR A 218 -6.99 0.31 -7.40
C TYR A 218 -6.34 0.58 -8.76
N LEU A 219 -6.16 -0.48 -9.56
CA LEU A 219 -5.62 -0.41 -10.91
C LEU A 219 -6.49 0.48 -11.82
N TYR A 220 -7.81 0.34 -11.76
CA TYR A 220 -8.73 1.16 -12.52
C TYR A 220 -8.65 2.65 -12.13
N SER A 221 -8.48 2.95 -10.85
CA SER A 221 -8.34 4.33 -10.37
C SER A 221 -7.01 4.94 -10.78
N MET A 222 -5.93 4.17 -10.79
CA MET A 222 -4.64 4.58 -11.37
C MET A 222 -4.76 4.92 -12.85
N TYR A 223 -5.45 4.06 -13.62
CA TYR A 223 -5.75 4.30 -15.03
C TYR A 223 -6.58 5.59 -15.22
N LEU A 224 -7.63 5.78 -14.43
CA LEU A 224 -8.44 7.00 -14.47
C LEU A 224 -7.63 8.23 -14.07
N GLY A 225 -6.69 8.13 -13.13
CA GLY A 225 -5.79 9.21 -12.77
C GLY A 225 -4.96 9.67 -13.96
N ALA A 226 -4.46 8.74 -14.77
CA ALA A 226 -3.62 9.08 -15.93
C ALA A 226 -4.50 9.76 -16.98
N ARG A 227 -5.68 9.21 -17.19
CA ARG A 227 -6.68 9.68 -18.15
C ARG A 227 -7.24 11.07 -17.84
N ILE A 228 -7.52 11.34 -16.56
CA ILE A 228 -8.27 12.51 -16.11
C ILE A 228 -7.33 13.61 -15.64
N ASN A 229 -6.34 13.27 -14.82
CA ASN A 229 -5.46 14.26 -14.19
C ASN A 229 -4.20 14.55 -15.01
N HIS A 230 -3.88 13.71 -15.99
CA HIS A 230 -2.70 13.81 -16.86
C HIS A 230 -3.08 13.81 -18.36
N GLY A 231 -4.38 13.89 -18.68
CA GLY A 231 -4.86 13.95 -20.07
C GLY A 231 -4.48 12.75 -20.96
N ALA A 232 -4.08 11.62 -20.38
CA ALA A 232 -3.54 10.50 -21.14
C ALA A 232 -4.58 9.88 -22.10
N SER A 233 -4.12 9.31 -23.21
CA SER A 233 -4.94 8.48 -24.11
C SER A 233 -5.32 7.14 -23.45
N ARG A 234 -6.17 6.32 -24.10
CA ARG A 234 -6.57 5.00 -23.53
C ARG A 234 -5.36 4.09 -23.48
N PHE A 235 -4.64 4.07 -24.59
CA PHE A 235 -3.40 3.31 -24.74
C PHE A 235 -2.35 3.77 -23.72
N THR A 236 -2.12 5.08 -23.62
CA THR A 236 -1.16 5.63 -22.66
C THR A 236 -1.54 5.31 -21.22
N GLY A 237 -2.83 5.45 -20.86
CA GLY A 237 -3.30 5.09 -19.52
C GLY A 237 -3.03 3.62 -19.19
N LEU A 238 -3.15 2.71 -20.18
CA LEU A 238 -2.79 1.30 -20.00
C LEU A 238 -1.28 1.09 -19.82
N LEU A 239 -0.44 1.86 -20.51
CA LEU A 239 1.01 1.81 -20.30
C LEU A 239 1.41 2.28 -18.89
N VAL A 240 0.80 3.37 -18.41
CA VAL A 240 0.98 3.84 -17.03
C VAL A 240 0.52 2.78 -16.05
N LEU A 241 -0.62 2.14 -16.31
CA LEU A 241 -1.12 1.06 -15.48
C LEU A 241 -0.16 -0.14 -15.45
N ALA A 242 0.38 -0.53 -16.60
CA ALA A 242 1.35 -1.62 -16.69
C ALA A 242 2.62 -1.30 -15.90
N ALA A 243 3.11 -0.05 -15.97
CA ALA A 243 4.25 0.39 -15.16
C ALA A 243 3.94 0.26 -13.67
N VAL A 244 2.79 0.75 -13.20
CA VAL A 244 2.37 0.64 -11.79
C VAL A 244 2.23 -0.82 -11.37
N GLY A 245 1.63 -1.67 -12.21
CA GLY A 245 1.51 -3.11 -11.96
C GLY A 245 2.85 -3.83 -11.92
N ALA A 246 3.88 -3.32 -12.62
CA ALA A 246 5.23 -3.84 -12.56
C ALA A 246 6.01 -3.38 -11.31
N ALA A 247 5.52 -2.40 -10.54
CA ALA A 247 6.25 -1.85 -9.38
C ALA A 247 6.66 -2.92 -8.35
N PRO A 248 5.80 -3.89 -7.95
CA PRO A 248 6.21 -4.95 -7.03
C PRO A 248 7.32 -5.83 -7.60
N ALA A 249 7.26 -6.15 -8.90
CA ALA A 249 8.31 -6.92 -9.55
C ALA A 249 9.64 -6.16 -9.58
N LEU A 250 9.60 -4.87 -9.93
CA LEU A 250 10.79 -4.01 -9.94
C LEU A 250 11.41 -3.86 -8.55
N TYR A 251 10.59 -3.74 -7.51
CA TYR A 251 11.05 -3.73 -6.13
C TYR A 251 11.79 -5.02 -5.78
N ILE A 252 11.16 -6.19 -6.01
CA ILE A 252 11.77 -7.49 -5.72
C ILE A 252 13.07 -7.69 -6.50
N VAL A 253 13.09 -7.37 -7.80
CA VAL A 253 14.30 -7.43 -8.63
C VAL A 253 15.39 -6.53 -8.07
N GLY A 254 15.05 -5.29 -7.69
CA GLY A 254 15.99 -4.37 -7.05
C GLY A 254 16.58 -4.92 -5.75
N THR A 255 15.75 -5.54 -4.91
CA THR A 255 16.17 -6.19 -3.67
C THR A 255 17.10 -7.38 -3.94
N ILE A 256 16.79 -8.24 -4.91
CA ILE A 256 17.64 -9.37 -5.30
C ILE A 256 18.99 -8.87 -5.80
N LEU A 257 19.00 -7.87 -6.70
CA LEU A 257 20.24 -7.31 -7.21
C LEU A 257 21.07 -6.65 -6.11
N ALA A 258 20.44 -5.97 -5.15
CA ALA A 258 21.15 -5.40 -4.01
C ALA A 258 21.83 -6.49 -3.15
N TYR A 259 21.13 -7.60 -2.90
CA TYR A 259 21.68 -8.77 -2.20
C TYR A 259 22.89 -9.36 -2.93
N GLU A 260 22.78 -9.61 -4.24
CA GLU A 260 23.86 -10.17 -5.07
C GLU A 260 25.10 -9.26 -5.12
N LEU A 261 24.89 -7.95 -5.05
CA LEU A 261 25.96 -6.94 -5.02
C LEU A 261 26.57 -6.72 -3.63
N GLY A 262 26.10 -7.46 -2.60
CA GLY A 262 26.56 -7.31 -1.22
C GLY A 262 26.21 -5.96 -0.59
N VAL A 263 25.20 -5.27 -1.13
CA VAL A 263 24.69 -4.03 -0.54
C VAL A 263 23.85 -4.41 0.68
N PRO A 264 24.13 -3.88 1.88
CA PRO A 264 23.33 -4.18 3.05
C PRO A 264 21.88 -3.71 2.81
N ILE A 265 20.97 -4.67 2.70
CA ILE A 265 19.54 -4.42 2.64
C ILE A 265 19.12 -4.07 4.06
N VAL A 266 18.71 -2.82 4.29
CA VAL A 266 18.12 -2.42 5.57
C VAL A 266 16.78 -3.13 5.69
N GLY A 267 16.75 -4.19 6.50
CA GLY A 267 15.54 -4.90 6.93
C GLY A 267 14.82 -4.19 8.05
#